data_AF-A0A534E6I9-F1
#
_entry.id   AF-A0A534E6I9-F1
#
_cell.length_a   1.000
_cell.length_b   1.000
_cell.length_c   1.000
_cell.angle_alpha   90.00
_cell.angle_beta   90.00
_cell.angle_gamma   90.00
#
_symmetry.space_group_name_H-M   'P 1'
#
loop_
_entity.id
_entity.type
_entity.pdbx_description
1 polymer ?
#
loop_
_entity_poly.entity_id
_entity_poly.type
_entity_poly.pdbx_seq_one_letter_code
_entity_poly.pdbx_strand_id
1 'polypeptide(L)' 'RGAAKAAGVLSTDPTVARKYLALGALFVAVGVDTTLLVRAANDLRAAFKDAAGVSQPSVPDK' A
#
# COMPACT_ATOMS: atom_id res chain seq x y z
N ARG A 1 21.08 15.36 22.07
CA ARG A 1 20.29 14.19 22.54
C ARG A 1 19.74 14.54 23.91
N GLY A 2 18.57 15.17 23.97
CA GLY A 2 18.04 15.77 25.19
C GLY A 2 16.53 15.56 25.28
N ALA A 3 16.13 14.29 25.34
CA ALA A 3 14.83 13.77 25.78
C ALA A 3 14.90 12.26 25.51
N ALA A 4 14.91 11.44 26.55
CA ALA A 4 14.96 9.97 26.44
C ALA A 4 13.60 9.39 25.99
N LYS A 5 13.05 9.89 24.88
CA LYS A 5 11.85 9.34 24.24
C LYS A 5 12.28 8.72 22.91
N ALA A 6 11.89 7.47 22.67
CA ALA A 6 12.14 6.80 21.40
C ALA A 6 11.39 7.58 20.29
N ALA A 7 12.11 8.37 19.50
CA ALA A 7 11.54 9.04 18.34
C ALA A 7 11.19 7.97 17.29
N GLY A 8 9.90 7.84 16.99
CA GLY A 8 9.40 6.99 15.91
C GLY A 8 9.17 7.79 14.63
N VAL A 9 9.34 7.14 13.48
CA VAL A 9 9.01 7.72 12.16
C VAL A 9 8.12 6.77 11.36
N LEU A 10 7.17 7.31 10.59
CA LEU A 10 6.43 6.57 9.58
C LEU A 10 7.10 6.79 8.21
N SER A 11 7.51 5.72 7.54
CA SER A 11 8.06 5.77 6.20
C SER A 11 7.56 4.59 5.37
N THR A 12 6.68 4.85 4.40
CA THR A 12 6.11 3.83 3.51
C THR A 12 6.99 3.55 2.28
N ASP A 13 8.11 4.27 2.12
CA ASP A 13 9.15 3.98 1.13
C ASP A 13 10.22 3.08 1.76
N PRO A 14 10.41 1.84 1.26
CA PRO A 14 11.41 0.91 1.78
C PRO A 14 12.84 1.45 1.81
N THR A 15 13.22 2.31 0.86
CA THR A 15 14.56 2.90 0.80
C THR A 15 14.78 3.91 1.92
N VAL A 16 13.79 4.75 2.16
CA VAL A 16 13.83 5.75 3.24
C VAL A 16 13.74 5.08 4.61
N ALA A 17 12.87 4.07 4.77
CA ALA A 17 12.77 3.29 6.00
C ALA A 17 14.11 2.63 6.37
N ARG A 18 14.78 1.99 5.41
CA ARG A 18 16.13 1.42 5.61
C ARG A 18 17.17 2.48 5.98
N LYS A 19 17.11 3.66 5.37
CA LYS A 19 17.99 4.78 5.73
C LYS A 19 17.78 5.20 7.18
N TYR A 20 16.55 5.30 7.66
CA TYR A 20 16.28 5.66 9.05
C TYR A 20 16.75 4.59 10.04
N LEU A 21 16.57 3.31 9.70
CA LEU A 21 17.13 2.21 10.49
C LEU A 21 18.66 2.29 10.55
N ALA A 22 19.33 2.53 9.42
CA ALA A 22 20.78 2.68 9.37
C ALA A 22 21.30 3.89 10.17
N LEU A 23 20.50 4.95 10.30
CA LEU A 23 20.80 6.14 11.11
C LEU A 23 20.47 5.96 12.60
N GLY A 24 20.01 4.78 13.02
CA GLY A 24 19.75 4.45 14.43
C GLY A 24 18.35 4.77 14.91
N ALA A 25 17.37 4.92 14.02
CA ALA A 25 15.97 4.97 14.42
C ALA A 25 15.57 3.66 15.12
N LEU A 26 15.03 3.77 16.33
CA LEU A 26 14.63 2.62 17.15
C LEU A 26 13.25 2.08 16.77
N PHE A 27 12.43 2.93 16.13
CA PHE A 27 11.09 2.57 15.68
C PHE A 27 10.79 3.22 14.32
N VAL A 28 10.51 2.38 13.31
CA VAL A 28 10.12 2.82 11.97
C VAL A 28 8.86 2.06 11.57
N ALA A 29 7.72 2.75 11.51
CA ALA A 29 6.51 2.20 10.91
C ALA A 29 6.68 2.21 9.38
N VAL A 30 6.49 1.06 8.74
CA VAL A 30 6.81 0.86 7.31
C VAL A 30 5.57 0.83 6.39
N GLY A 31 4.38 0.90 6.96
CA GLY A 31 3.14 0.73 6.24
C GLY A 31 1.93 1.19 7.06
N VAL A 32 0.83 1.42 6.36
CA VAL A 32 -0.50 1.68 6.93
C VAL A 32 -1.44 0.64 6.37
N ASP A 33 -2.20 -0.02 7.23
CA ASP A 33 -3.14 -1.11 6.89
C ASP A 33 -4.11 -0.72 5.76
N THR A 34 -4.75 0.43 5.85
CA THR A 34 -5.69 0.96 4.86
C THR A 34 -5.02 1.24 3.52
N THR A 35 -3.76 1.71 3.53
CA THR A 35 -3.00 1.93 2.30
C THR A 35 -2.66 0.61 1.61
N LEU A 36 -2.27 -0.42 2.39
CA LEU A 36 -2.02 -1.75 1.86
C LEU A 36 -3.30 -2.39 1.30
N LEU A 37 -4.41 -2.26 2.02
CA LEU A 37 -5.72 -2.76 1.59
C LEU A 37 -6.17 -2.12 0.28
N VAL A 38 -6.10 -0.78 0.18
CA VAL A 38 -6.51 -0.05 -1.03
C VAL A 38 -5.63 -0.44 -2.23
N ARG A 39 -4.31 -0.60 -2.03
CA ARG A 39 -3.41 -1.06 -3.09
C ARG A 39 -3.79 -2.47 -3.56
N ALA A 40 -3.89 -3.43 -2.63
CA ALA A 40 -4.25 -4.81 -2.96
C ALA A 40 -5.61 -4.92 -3.66
N ALA A 41 -6.61 -4.16 -3.22
CA ALA A 41 -7.92 -4.12 -3.85
C ALA A 41 -7.88 -3.55 -5.28
N ASN A 42 -7.07 -2.51 -5.51
CA ASN A 42 -6.88 -1.95 -6.83
C ASN A 42 -6.14 -2.90 -7.78
N ASP A 43 -5.12 -3.59 -7.29
CA ASP A 43 -4.37 -4.59 -8.05
C ASP A 43 -5.27 -5.76 -8.46
N LEU A 44 -6.09 -6.25 -7.52
CA LEU A 44 -7.08 -7.28 -7.79
C LEU A 44 -8.09 -6.81 -8.84
N ARG A 45 -8.65 -5.61 -8.69
CA ARG A 45 -9.58 -5.04 -9.68
C ARG A 45 -8.94 -4.93 -11.06
N ALA A 46 -7.70 -4.47 -11.15
CA ALA A 46 -6.98 -4.33 -12.41
C ALA A 46 -6.79 -5.67 -13.12
N ALA A 47 -6.40 -6.71 -12.37
CA ALA A 47 -6.22 -8.06 -12.92
C ALA A 47 -7.48 -8.66 -13.56
N PHE A 48 -8.67 -8.25 -13.11
CA PHE A 48 -9.96 -8.71 -13.65
C PHE A 48 -10.60 -7.73 -14.64
N LYS A 49 -10.05 -6.51 -14.81
CA LYS A 49 -10.61 -5.52 -15.73
C LYS A 49 -10.36 -5.88 -17.19
N ASP A 50 -9.21 -6.48 -17.50
CA ASP A 50 -8.88 -6.93 -18.86
C ASP A 50 -9.50 -8.31 -19.18
N ALA A 51 -9.84 -9.10 -18.15
CA ALA A 51 -10.62 -10.33 -18.30
C ALA A 51 -12.11 -10.05 -18.61
N ALA A 52 -12.59 -8.81 -18.42
CA ALA A 52 -13.95 -8.38 -18.70
C ALA A 52 -14.18 -7.96 -20.16
N GLY A 53 -13.33 -8.40 -21.10
CA GLY A 53 -13.65 -8.47 -22.53
C GLY A 53 -14.73 -9.49 -22.87
N VAL A 54 -15.42 -10.06 -21.88
CA VAL A 54 -16.63 -10.85 -22.09
C VAL A 54 -17.76 -9.87 -22.40
N SER A 55 -18.04 -9.75 -23.70
CA SER A 55 -19.25 -9.14 -24.24
C SER A 55 -20.46 -9.44 -23.35
N GLN A 56 -21.07 -8.40 -22.76
CA GLN A 56 -22.34 -8.54 -22.08
C GLN A 56 -23.35 -9.19 -23.05
N PRO A 57 -24.10 -10.23 -22.63
CA PRO A 57 -25.18 -10.76 -23.46
C PRO A 57 -26.25 -9.67 -23.58
N SER A 58 -26.41 -9.15 -24.80
CA SER A 58 -27.50 -8.25 -25.15
C SER A 58 -28.82 -8.97 -24.92
N VAL A 59 -29.64 -8.46 -24.00
CA VAL A 59 -31.02 -8.89 -23.81
C VAL A 59 -31.78 -8.52 -25.09
N PRO A 60 -32.41 -9.47 -25.81
CA PRO A 60 -33.24 -9.12 -26.96
C PRO A 60 -34.47 -8.36 -26.50
N ASP A 61 -34.71 -7.20 -27.11
CA ASP A 61 -35.97 -6.46 -26.96
C ASP A 61 -37.13 -7.35 -27.43
N LYS A 62 -38.20 -7.39 -26.63
CA LYS A 62 -39.47 -8.04 -26.99
C LYS A 62 -40.25 -7.21 -27.99
#